data_AF-A0A9X2BSE5-F1
#
_entry.id   AF-A0A9X2BSE5-F1
#
_cell.length_a   1.000
_cell.length_b   1.000
_cell.length_c   1.000
_cell.angle_alpha   90.00
_cell.angle_beta   90.00
_cell.angle_gamma   90.00
#
_symmetry.space_group_name_H-M   'P 1'
#
loop_
_entity.id
_entity.type
_entity.pdbx_description
1 polymer ?
#
loop_
_entity_poly.entity_id
_entity_poly.type
_entity_poly.pdbx_seq_one_letter_code
_entity_poly.pdbx_strand_id
1 'polypeptide(L)' 'MLTHADMNAHNTFEQPEKVKSQVFDGVTEFSENGLSAKLPPMSVVVLTLA' A
#
# COMPACT_ATOMS: atom_id res chain seq x y z
N MET A 1 0.86 -3.16 -1.90
CA MET A 1 0.09 -2.06 -1.28
C MET A 1 -1.16 -1.79 -2.08
N LEU A 2 -2.29 -1.59 -1.40
CA LEU A 2 -3.54 -1.08 -1.96
C LEU A 2 -3.81 0.30 -1.34
N THR A 3 -4.12 1.31 -2.13
CA THR A 3 -4.42 2.67 -1.64
C THR A 3 -5.13 3.50 -2.72
N HIS A 4 -5.74 4.61 -2.31
CA HIS A 4 -6.22 5.68 -3.18
C HIS A 4 -6.24 7.00 -2.40
N ALA A 5 -6.18 8.14 -3.09
CA ALA A 5 -6.27 9.46 -2.45
C ALA A 5 -7.70 9.84 -1.99
N ASP A 6 -8.71 9.12 -2.49
CA ASP A 6 -10.12 9.39 -2.19
C ASP A 6 -10.65 8.26 -1.31
N MET A 7 -11.25 8.61 -0.16
CA MET A 7 -11.74 7.65 0.83
C MET A 7 -12.77 6.66 0.26
N ASN A 8 -13.57 7.10 -0.72
CA ASN A 8 -14.64 6.30 -1.29
C ASN A 8 -14.31 5.76 -2.69
N ALA A 9 -13.02 5.78 -3.08
CA ALA A 9 -12.60 5.18 -4.34
C ALA A 9 -12.90 3.68 -4.35
N HIS A 10 -13.47 3.21 -5.45
CA HIS A 10 -13.82 1.81 -5.67
C HIS A 10 -13.77 1.51 -7.17
N ASN A 11 -13.74 0.22 -7.50
CA ASN A 11 -13.78 -0.27 -8.87
C ASN A 11 -15.23 -0.29 -9.37
N THR A 12 -15.45 0.07 -10.63
CA THR A 12 -16.73 -0.07 -11.33
C THR A 12 -16.58 -1.02 -12.52
N PHE A 13 -17.66 -1.31 -13.25
CA PHE A 13 -17.57 -2.10 -14.47
C PHE A 13 -16.77 -1.39 -15.57
N GLU A 14 -16.86 -0.07 -15.66
CA GLU A 14 -16.14 0.76 -16.64
C GLU A 14 -14.67 0.97 -16.24
N GLN A 15 -14.39 0.99 -14.93
CA GLN A 15 -13.05 1.17 -14.37
C GLN A 15 -12.74 0.06 -13.36
N PRO A 16 -12.55 -1.19 -13.81
CA PRO A 16 -12.41 -2.34 -12.92
C PRO A 16 -11.10 -2.35 -12.12
N GLU A 17 -10.12 -1.56 -12.54
CA GLU A 17 -8.74 -1.58 -12.04
C GLU A 17 -8.31 -0.24 -11.41
N LYS A 18 -9.28 0.58 -10.98
CA LYS A 18 -9.04 1.91 -10.39
C LYS A 18 -8.31 1.83 -9.05
N VAL A 19 -8.70 0.87 -8.21
CA VAL A 19 -8.08 0.55 -6.92
C VAL A 19 -7.54 -0.87 -7.02
N LYS A 20 -6.22 -0.99 -7.12
CA LYS A 20 -5.52 -2.26 -7.28
C LYS A 20 -4.18 -2.27 -6.57
N SER A 21 -3.66 -3.47 -6.33
CA SER A 21 -2.37 -3.66 -5.68
C SER A 21 -1.22 -3.11 -6.51
N GLN A 22 -0.27 -2.48 -5.83
CA GLN A 22 0.96 -1.89 -6.37
C GLN A 22 2.14 -2.30 -5.49
N VAL A 23 3.36 -2.15 -6.02
CA VAL A 23 4.58 -2.33 -5.22
C VAL A 23 4.60 -1.31 -4.08
N PHE A 24 5.09 -1.73 -2.92
CA PHE A 24 5.31 -0.85 -1.79
C PHE A 24 6.81 -0.59 -1.62
N ASP A 25 7.21 0.66 -1.73
CA ASP A 25 8.59 1.15 -1.62
C ASP A 25 8.79 2.07 -0.40
N GLY A 26 7.83 2.10 0.52
CA GLY A 26 7.84 2.98 1.70
C GLY A 26 8.65 2.45 2.89
N VAL A 27 9.42 1.37 2.75
CA VAL A 27 10.33 0.90 3.81
C VAL A 27 11.56 1.81 3.84
N THR A 28 11.80 2.47 4.97
CA THR A 28 12.91 3.41 5.13
C THR A 28 14.09 2.81 5.86
N GLU A 29 13.84 1.85 6.77
CA GLU A 29 14.89 1.17 7.52
C GLU A 29 14.51 -0.30 7.74
N PHE A 30 15.50 -1.19 7.62
CA PHE A 30 15.38 -2.59 7.97
C PHE A 30 16.72 -3.09 8.53
N SER A 31 16.73 -3.47 9.80
CA SER A 31 17.93 -3.92 10.52
C SER A 31 17.57 -4.89 11.64
N GLU A 32 18.56 -5.38 12.38
CA GLU A 32 18.35 -6.21 13.58
C GLU A 32 17.47 -5.53 14.64
N ASN A 33 17.49 -4.18 14.68
CA ASN A 33 16.73 -3.39 15.66
C ASN A 33 15.29 -3.11 15.23
N GLY A 34 14.86 -3.60 14.06
CA GLY A 34 13.49 -3.51 13.59
C GLY A 34 13.34 -2.94 12.18
N LEU A 35 12.10 -2.60 11.85
CA LEU A 35 11.67 -2.12 10.55
C LEU A 35 10.89 -0.80 10.71
N SER A 36 11.29 0.21 9.96
CA SER A 36 10.58 1.50 9.85
C SER A 36 10.01 1.63 8.45
N ALA A 37 8.72 2.01 8.35
CA ALA A 37 8.06 2.23 7.08
C ALA A 37 7.09 3.41 7.14
N LYS A 38 6.97 4.14 6.03
CA LYS A 38 5.99 5.21 5.86
C LYS A 38 4.78 4.67 5.09
N LEU A 39 3.66 4.53 5.80
CA LEU A 39 2.41 4.09 5.21
C LEU A 39 1.67 5.28 4.59
N PRO A 40 1.17 5.17 3.35
CA PRO A 40 0.26 6.16 2.80
C PRO A 40 -1.06 6.19 3.60
N PRO A 41 -1.77 7.33 3.60
CA PRO A 41 -3.14 7.36 4.09
C PRO A 41 -4.01 6.32 3.38
N MET A 42 -5.01 5.77 4.08
CA MET A 42 -5.99 4.84 3.49
C MET A 42 -5.31 3.70 2.72
N SER A 43 -4.35 3.03 3.35
CA SER A 43 -3.56 1.99 2.71
C SER A 43 -3.67 0.65 3.42
N VAL A 44 -3.59 -0.41 2.62
CA VAL A 44 -3.31 -1.78 3.07
C VAL A 44 -1.94 -2.15 2.51
N VAL A 45 -0.98 -2.42 3.41
CA VAL A 45 0.38 -2.81 3.06
C VAL A 45 0.63 -4.21 3.60
N VAL A 46 1.20 -5.07 2.75
CA VAL A 46 1.67 -6.40 3.13
C VAL A 46 3.18 -6.40 2.94
N LEU A 47 3.91 -6.76 3.99
CA LEU A 47 5.36 -6.96 3.97
C LEU A 47 5.64 -8.43 4.24
N THR A 48 6.35 -9.08 3.32
CA THR A 48 6.86 -10.43 3.54
C THR A 48 8.28 -10.32 4.09
N LEU A 49 8.53 -10.93 5.26
CA LEU A 49 9.85 -11.01 5.87
C LEU A 49 10.37 -12.45 5.72
N ALA A 50 11.67 -12.60 5.49
CA ALA A 50 12.34 -13.89 5.33
C ALA A 50 12.81 -14.46 6.68
#